data_AF-W4PGE9-F1
#
_entry.id   AF-W4PGE9-F1
#
_cell.length_a   1.000
_cell.length_b   1.000
_cell.length_c   1.000
_cell.angle_alpha   90.00
_cell.angle_beta   90.00
_cell.angle_gamma   90.00
#
_symmetry.space_group_name_H-M   'P 1'
#
loop_
_entity.id
_entity.type
_entity.pdbx_description
1 polymer ?
#
loop_
_entity_poly.entity_id
_entity_poly.type
_entity_poly.pdbx_seq_one_letter_code
_entity_poly.pdbx_strand_id
1 'polypeptide(L)'
;MSALSDEAVVVTNLAKRLIPEYTAYFCFSQEKKEDGKDSFTLESKDGKILIRGNSANSMAVALNYYLKYYCKTTVSWYADIPVEMPEVLPIIPYPIRKEAKVERRFFLNYCTYGYTMPFWKWSDWERLIDWMALNGVNMPLAITGQEAVWYKVWSKLGLTDEEIRSYFTGPTYLPWHRMANIDGWNGPLPKHWLDTQVELQKKILARERELKMRPVLPAFAGHVPEP
;
A
#
# COMPACT_ATOMS: atom_id res chain seq x y z
N MET A 1 11.27 2.83 -30.03
CA MET A 1 10.75 3.00 -28.66
C MET A 1 11.57 2.11 -27.76
N SER A 2 12.28 2.65 -26.76
CA SER A 2 12.88 1.80 -25.74
C SER A 2 11.76 1.17 -24.91
N ALA A 3 11.92 -0.08 -24.52
CA ALA A 3 11.00 -0.69 -23.55
C ALA A 3 10.96 0.15 -22.26
N LEU A 4 9.78 0.31 -21.67
CA LEU A 4 9.63 0.94 -20.35
C LEU A 4 10.36 0.07 -19.32
N SER A 5 10.97 0.70 -18.31
CA SER A 5 11.45 -0.08 -17.16
C SER A 5 10.29 -0.71 -16.40
N ASP A 6 10.54 -1.81 -15.70
CA ASP A 6 9.52 -2.51 -14.90
C ASP A 6 8.79 -1.56 -13.94
N GLU A 7 9.53 -0.61 -13.34
CA GLU A 7 8.98 0.39 -12.43
C GLU A 7 8.08 1.42 -13.14
N ALA A 8 8.42 1.82 -14.37
CA ALA A 8 7.57 2.70 -15.16
C ALA A 8 6.26 2.00 -15.57
N VAL A 9 6.30 0.69 -15.84
CA VAL A 9 5.10 -0.14 -16.10
C VAL A 9 4.20 -0.19 -14.86
N VAL A 10 4.78 -0.40 -13.67
CA VAL A 10 4.04 -0.43 -12.39
C VAL A 10 3.23 0.85 -12.17
N VAL A 11 3.84 2.02 -12.41
CA VAL A 11 3.17 3.32 -12.22
C VAL A 11 2.22 3.65 -13.36
N THR A 12 2.51 3.20 -14.57
CA THR A 12 1.55 3.28 -15.69
C THR A 12 0.26 2.54 -15.35
N ASN A 13 0.36 1.34 -14.76
CA ASN A 13 -0.82 0.57 -14.34
C ASN A 13 -1.57 1.23 -13.17
N LEU A 14 -0.85 1.87 -12.25
CA LEU A 14 -1.46 2.72 -11.23
C LEU A 14 -2.26 3.86 -11.87
N ALA A 15 -1.66 4.60 -12.81
CA ALA A 15 -2.34 5.69 -13.50
C ALA A 15 -3.58 5.20 -14.26
N LYS A 16 -3.52 4.03 -14.91
CA LYS A 16 -4.67 3.41 -15.59
C LYS A 16 -5.83 3.12 -14.66
N ARG A 17 -5.57 2.69 -13.42
CA ARG A 17 -6.64 2.45 -12.44
C ARG A 17 -7.28 3.74 -11.92
N LEU A 18 -6.52 4.84 -11.87
CA LEU A 18 -6.99 6.11 -11.33
C LEU A 18 -7.68 6.98 -12.37
N ILE A 19 -7.06 7.09 -13.55
CA ILE A 19 -7.39 8.05 -14.61
C ILE A 19 -7.23 7.37 -16.00
N PRO A 20 -7.99 6.30 -16.29
CA PRO A 20 -7.79 5.47 -17.48
C PRO A 20 -7.79 6.28 -18.78
N GLU A 21 -8.72 7.22 -18.91
CA GLU A 21 -8.91 8.07 -20.09
C GLU A 21 -7.72 9.02 -20.35
N TYR A 22 -6.99 9.40 -19.30
CA TYR A 22 -5.90 10.36 -19.38
C TYR A 22 -4.51 9.70 -19.48
N THR A 23 -4.43 8.38 -19.30
CA THR A 23 -3.14 7.68 -19.18
C THR A 23 -2.22 7.92 -20.39
N ALA A 24 -2.77 8.06 -21.60
CA ALA A 24 -1.99 8.28 -22.83
C ALA A 24 -1.20 9.61 -22.85
N TYR A 25 -1.61 10.57 -22.03
CA TYR A 25 -0.96 11.87 -21.86
C TYR A 25 0.17 11.85 -20.83
N PHE A 26 0.37 10.75 -20.11
CA PHE A 26 1.47 10.59 -19.15
C PHE A 26 2.55 9.66 -19.70
N CYS A 27 3.80 10.10 -19.58
CA CYS A 27 4.97 9.29 -19.88
C CYS A 27 5.78 9.09 -18.60
N PHE A 28 6.04 7.84 -18.23
CA PHE A 28 6.83 7.50 -17.05
C PHE A 28 8.21 7.01 -17.47
N SER A 29 9.26 7.51 -16.83
CA SER A 29 10.62 6.99 -17.05
C SER A 29 11.45 7.04 -15.78
N GLN A 30 12.24 5.99 -15.55
CA GLN A 30 13.11 5.92 -14.40
C GLN A 30 14.35 6.79 -14.57
N GLU A 31 14.73 7.49 -13.49
CA GLU A 31 15.98 8.22 -13.37
C GLU A 31 16.94 7.48 -12.42
N LYS A 32 18.23 7.79 -12.52
CA LYS A 32 19.20 7.28 -11.55
C LYS A 32 18.96 7.95 -10.20
N LYS A 33 19.13 7.18 -9.13
CA LYS A 33 19.08 7.70 -7.77
C LYS A 33 20.36 8.49 -7.49
N GLU A 34 20.22 9.80 -7.33
CA GLU A 34 21.29 10.71 -6.93
C GLU A 34 21.20 10.95 -5.41
N ASP A 35 22.36 10.98 -4.73
CA ASP A 35 22.48 11.34 -3.30
C ASP A 35 21.67 10.50 -2.30
N GLY A 36 21.24 9.30 -2.69
CA GLY A 36 20.52 8.36 -1.82
C GLY A 36 19.10 8.79 -1.42
N LYS A 37 18.62 9.95 -1.89
CA LYS A 37 17.26 10.44 -1.64
C LYS A 37 16.29 10.00 -2.72
N ASP A 38 15.02 9.88 -2.35
CA ASP A 38 13.98 9.73 -3.35
C ASP A 38 13.67 11.08 -3.97
N SER A 39 13.59 11.12 -5.29
CA SER A 39 13.42 12.33 -6.07
C SER A 39 12.58 12.08 -7.32
N PHE A 40 11.97 13.15 -7.82
CA PHE A 40 11.25 13.13 -9.08
C PHE A 40 11.43 14.42 -9.86
N THR A 41 11.20 14.33 -11.17
CA THR A 41 11.15 15.44 -12.11
C THR A 41 9.82 15.42 -12.87
N LEU A 42 9.21 16.59 -13.08
CA LEU A 42 7.98 16.80 -13.84
C LEU A 42 8.19 17.87 -14.91
N GLU A 43 7.83 17.57 -16.15
CA GLU A 43 7.83 18.57 -17.24
C GLU A 43 6.72 18.28 -18.27
N SER A 44 6.28 19.32 -18.98
CA SER A 44 5.46 19.14 -20.17
C SER A 44 6.38 19.06 -21.39
N LYS A 45 6.22 18.00 -22.19
CA LYS A 45 7.02 17.77 -23.40
C LYS A 45 6.18 17.07 -24.46
N ASP A 46 6.22 17.58 -25.70
CA ASP A 46 5.55 16.99 -26.87
C ASP A 46 4.04 16.70 -26.62
N GLY A 47 3.34 17.63 -25.96
CA GLY A 47 1.91 17.50 -25.63
C GLY A 47 1.59 16.50 -24.51
N LYS A 48 2.60 16.02 -23.78
CA LYS A 48 2.46 15.05 -22.68
C LYS A 48 3.07 15.56 -21.38
N ILE A 49 2.65 14.97 -20.28
CA ILE A 49 3.24 15.14 -18.95
C ILE A 49 4.29 14.05 -18.76
N LEU A 50 5.54 14.46 -18.73
CA LEU A 50 6.68 13.58 -18.55
C LEU A 50 7.04 13.53 -17.06
N ILE A 51 6.86 12.35 -16.49
CA ILE A 51 7.10 12.02 -15.10
C ILE A 51 8.35 11.17 -15.01
N ARG A 52 9.34 11.66 -14.27
CA ARG A 52 10.55 10.91 -14.00
C ARG A 52 10.79 10.76 -12.52
N GLY A 53 11.36 9.64 -12.10
CA GLY A 53 11.70 9.42 -10.70
C GLY A 53 12.66 8.28 -10.51
N ASN A 54 13.36 8.28 -9.37
CA ASN A 54 14.34 7.26 -9.04
C ASN A 54 13.71 5.90 -8.64
N SER A 55 12.39 5.86 -8.46
CA SER A 55 11.62 4.66 -8.16
C SER A 55 10.16 4.77 -8.63
N ALA A 56 9.45 3.64 -8.69
CA ALA A 56 7.99 3.60 -8.88
C ALA A 56 7.25 4.47 -7.84
N ASN A 57 7.69 4.45 -6.58
CA ASN A 57 7.12 5.29 -5.53
C ASN A 57 7.28 6.79 -5.85
N SER A 58 8.48 7.21 -6.24
CA SER A 58 8.77 8.60 -6.56
C SER A 58 7.99 9.09 -7.78
N MET A 59 7.82 8.23 -8.80
CA MET A 59 6.98 8.53 -9.96
C MET A 59 5.49 8.64 -9.58
N ALA A 60 4.99 7.84 -8.63
CA ALA A 60 3.63 7.99 -8.10
C ALA A 60 3.47 9.32 -7.33
N VAL A 61 4.43 9.71 -6.51
CA VAL A 61 4.42 11.03 -5.84
C VAL A 61 4.39 12.17 -6.85
N ALA A 62 5.16 12.07 -7.93
CA ALA A 62 5.18 13.04 -9.01
C ALA A 62 3.82 13.15 -9.71
N LEU A 63 3.17 12.02 -9.99
CA LEU A 63 1.81 11.99 -10.52
C LEU A 63 0.85 12.73 -9.57
N ASN A 64 0.89 12.40 -8.27
CA ASN A 64 0.03 13.06 -7.29
C ASN A 64 0.31 14.57 -7.18
N TYR A 65 1.58 14.97 -7.28
CA TYR A 65 1.96 16.38 -7.30
C TYR A 65 1.33 17.10 -8.49
N TYR A 66 1.37 16.50 -9.69
CA TYR A 66 0.72 17.06 -10.86
C TYR A 66 -0.81 17.16 -10.67
N LEU A 67 -1.45 16.08 -10.22
CA LEU A 67 -2.90 16.05 -9.95
C LEU A 67 -3.32 17.15 -8.97
N LYS A 68 -2.61 17.29 -7.85
CA LYS A 68 -2.94 18.25 -6.79
C LYS A 68 -2.69 19.70 -7.21
N TYR A 69 -1.51 19.99 -7.76
CA TYR A 69 -1.07 21.37 -7.96
C TYR A 69 -1.43 21.95 -9.32
N TYR A 70 -1.58 21.11 -10.35
CA TYR A 70 -1.95 21.52 -11.70
C TYR A 70 -3.41 21.21 -11.99
N CYS A 71 -3.82 19.95 -11.88
CA CYS A 71 -5.21 19.56 -12.17
C CYS A 71 -6.21 20.00 -11.08
N LYS A 72 -5.74 20.47 -9.92
CA LYS A 72 -6.55 20.88 -8.77
C LYS A 72 -7.51 19.79 -8.28
N THR A 73 -7.09 18.53 -8.39
CA THR A 73 -7.86 17.37 -7.98
C THR A 73 -7.19 16.62 -6.82
N THR A 74 -7.90 15.65 -6.26
CA THR A 74 -7.44 14.80 -5.17
C THR A 74 -7.74 13.34 -5.45
N VAL A 75 -6.90 12.45 -4.94
CA VAL A 75 -7.15 11.02 -4.95
C VAL A 75 -7.52 10.60 -3.54
N SER A 76 -8.76 10.15 -3.35
CA SER A 76 -9.21 9.56 -2.09
C SER A 76 -8.64 8.16 -1.91
N TRP A 77 -8.39 7.73 -0.68
CA TRP A 77 -8.10 6.33 -0.39
C TRP A 77 -9.34 5.41 -0.51
N TYR A 78 -10.55 5.96 -0.62
CA TYR A 78 -11.76 5.21 -0.92
C TYR A 78 -11.94 5.13 -2.44
N ALA A 79 -12.16 3.92 -2.95
CA ALA A 79 -12.19 3.63 -4.38
C ALA A 79 -13.48 4.11 -5.07
N ASP A 80 -14.57 4.25 -4.31
CA ASP A 80 -15.87 4.76 -4.75
C ASP A 80 -15.89 6.27 -4.98
N ILE A 81 -14.90 7.01 -4.45
CA ILE A 81 -14.71 8.43 -4.72
C ILE A 81 -13.88 8.59 -6.00
N PRO A 82 -14.48 9.10 -7.10
CA PRO A 82 -13.79 9.23 -8.39
C PRO A 82 -12.71 10.31 -8.34
N VAL A 83 -11.77 10.23 -9.29
CA VAL A 83 -10.77 11.30 -9.52
C VAL A 83 -11.32 12.23 -10.59
N GLU A 84 -11.75 13.42 -10.18
CA GLU A 84 -12.28 14.43 -11.11
C GLU A 84 -11.14 15.12 -11.86
N MET A 85 -11.12 14.98 -13.18
CA MET A 85 -10.04 15.50 -14.02
C MET A 85 -10.53 16.68 -14.89
N PRO A 86 -9.68 17.67 -15.18
CA PRO A 86 -10.02 18.72 -16.13
C PRO A 86 -10.12 18.16 -17.55
N GLU A 87 -10.96 18.76 -18.40
CA GLU A 87 -11.07 18.39 -19.81
C GLU A 87 -9.73 18.55 -20.55
N VAL A 88 -8.97 19.59 -20.20
CA VAL A 88 -7.65 19.88 -20.76
C VAL A 88 -6.61 19.82 -19.66
N LEU A 89 -5.59 18.98 -19.85
CA LEU A 89 -4.48 18.84 -18.90
C LEU A 89 -3.64 20.14 -18.85
N PRO A 90 -3.45 20.76 -17.67
CA PRO A 90 -2.66 21.97 -17.56
C PRO A 90 -1.18 21.75 -17.88
N ILE A 91 -0.58 22.68 -18.60
CA ILE A 91 0.84 22.65 -18.97
C ILE A 91 1.71 23.04 -17.76
N ILE A 92 2.84 22.36 -17.62
CA ILE A 92 3.90 22.71 -16.68
C ILE A 92 4.83 23.72 -17.36
N PRO A 93 4.90 24.99 -16.92
CA PRO A 93 5.64 26.04 -17.63
C PRO A 93 7.16 25.83 -17.60
N TYR A 94 7.69 25.25 -16.52
CA TYR A 94 9.11 24.96 -16.35
C TYR A 94 9.30 23.61 -15.65
N PRO A 95 10.33 22.82 -16.02
CA PRO A 95 10.62 21.56 -15.34
C PRO A 95 10.77 21.75 -13.82
N ILE A 96 10.14 20.86 -13.05
CA ILE A 96 10.22 20.86 -11.59
C ILE A 96 10.95 19.62 -11.14
N ARG A 97 11.91 19.78 -10.23
CA ARG A 97 12.51 18.69 -9.45
C ARG A 97 12.17 18.82 -7.98
N LYS A 98 11.85 17.70 -7.32
CA LYS A 98 11.60 17.62 -5.88
C LYS A 98 12.29 16.41 -5.28
N GLU A 99 12.66 16.53 -4.01
CA GLU A 99 13.30 15.48 -3.22
C GLU A 99 12.54 15.23 -1.93
N ALA A 100 12.54 13.98 -1.48
CA ALA A 100 12.03 13.60 -0.17
C ALA A 100 12.92 14.19 0.94
N LYS A 101 12.29 14.80 1.94
CA LYS A 101 12.98 15.34 3.12
C LYS A 101 13.46 14.27 4.09
N VAL A 102 12.83 13.09 4.05
CA VAL A 102 13.07 11.99 4.97
C VAL A 102 13.14 10.66 4.21
N GLU A 103 13.98 9.76 4.70
CA GLU A 103 14.18 8.44 4.10
C GLU A 103 12.99 7.49 4.34
N ARG A 104 12.35 7.59 5.51
CA ARG A 104 11.27 6.67 5.93
C ARG A 104 9.97 7.44 6.11
N ARG A 105 8.94 6.98 5.41
CA ARG A 105 7.57 7.51 5.44
C ARG A 105 6.66 6.36 5.83
N PHE A 106 6.50 6.19 7.14
CA PHE A 106 5.72 5.14 7.77
C PHE A 106 4.21 5.42 7.66
N PHE A 107 3.42 4.36 7.55
CA PHE A 107 1.96 4.48 7.55
C PHE A 107 1.30 3.27 8.24
N LEU A 108 0.12 3.54 8.79
CA LEU A 108 -0.76 2.65 9.57
C LEU A 108 -0.39 2.43 11.04
N ASN A 109 -1.42 2.34 11.86
CA ASN A 109 -1.36 1.86 13.24
C ASN A 109 -1.97 0.45 13.30
N TYR A 110 -1.58 -0.38 14.29
CA TYR A 110 -2.25 -1.67 14.57
C TYR A 110 -3.77 -1.51 14.62
N CYS A 111 -4.26 -0.52 15.34
CA CYS A 111 -5.70 -0.27 15.55
C CYS A 111 -6.48 -0.05 14.24
N THR A 112 -5.83 0.50 13.20
CA THR A 112 -6.46 0.73 11.89
C THR A 112 -7.01 -0.55 11.27
N TYR A 113 -6.37 -1.70 11.56
CA TYR A 113 -6.79 -3.01 11.09
C TYR A 113 -8.09 -3.52 11.71
N GLY A 114 -8.49 -2.96 12.87
CA GLY A 114 -9.74 -3.32 13.56
C GLY A 114 -10.83 -2.28 13.39
N TYR A 115 -10.47 -0.99 13.32
CA TYR A 115 -11.42 0.10 13.19
C TYR A 115 -11.82 0.42 11.75
N THR A 116 -10.90 0.28 10.80
CA THR A 116 -11.10 0.74 9.42
C THR A 116 -11.12 -0.43 8.44
N MET A 117 -10.18 -1.37 8.58
CA MET A 117 -9.90 -2.38 7.56
C MET A 117 -10.35 -3.82 7.85
N PRO A 118 -11.16 -4.14 8.89
CA PRO A 118 -11.38 -5.54 9.24
C PRO A 118 -12.03 -6.33 8.10
N PHE A 119 -12.90 -5.71 7.31
CA PHE A 119 -13.64 -6.41 6.25
C PHE A 119 -13.26 -5.98 4.83
N TRP A 120 -12.10 -5.32 4.69
CA TRP A 120 -11.62 -4.87 3.39
C TRP A 120 -11.28 -6.03 2.47
N LYS A 121 -11.68 -5.89 1.21
CA LYS A 121 -11.34 -6.81 0.12
C LYS A 121 -10.06 -6.36 -0.57
N TRP A 122 -9.62 -7.14 -1.54
CA TRP A 122 -8.44 -6.80 -2.34
C TRP A 122 -8.58 -5.44 -3.04
N SER A 123 -9.75 -5.10 -3.57
CA SER A 123 -9.98 -3.81 -4.25
C SER A 123 -9.74 -2.61 -3.33
N ASP A 124 -10.15 -2.70 -2.07
CA ASP A 124 -9.94 -1.63 -1.08
C ASP A 124 -8.45 -1.48 -0.75
N TRP A 125 -7.76 -2.61 -0.59
CA TRP A 125 -6.32 -2.65 -0.38
C TRP A 125 -5.52 -2.13 -1.57
N GLU A 126 -5.86 -2.53 -2.80
CA GLU A 126 -5.17 -2.06 -4.01
C GLU A 126 -5.29 -0.55 -4.14
N ARG A 127 -6.48 0.01 -3.88
CA ARG A 127 -6.69 1.46 -3.85
C ARG A 127 -5.88 2.14 -2.76
N LEU A 128 -5.88 1.61 -1.54
CA LEU A 128 -5.11 2.18 -0.44
C LEU A 128 -3.61 2.16 -0.75
N ILE A 129 -3.10 1.07 -1.34
CA ILE A 129 -1.67 0.95 -1.69
C ILE A 129 -1.28 1.92 -2.80
N ASP A 130 -2.13 2.12 -3.81
CA ASP A 130 -1.91 3.17 -4.80
C ASP A 130 -1.92 4.56 -4.15
N TRP A 131 -2.87 4.82 -3.25
CA TRP A 131 -2.92 6.07 -2.47
C TRP A 131 -1.68 6.27 -1.59
N MET A 132 -1.18 5.21 -0.95
CA MET A 132 0.06 5.22 -0.18
C MET A 132 1.25 5.66 -1.06
N ALA A 133 1.39 5.09 -2.26
CA ALA A 133 2.45 5.46 -3.19
C ALA A 133 2.33 6.92 -3.67
N LEU A 134 1.12 7.38 -4.01
CA LEU A 134 0.86 8.77 -4.37
C LEU A 134 1.26 9.76 -3.26
N ASN A 135 1.18 9.35 -2.00
CA ASN A 135 1.55 10.15 -0.83
C ASN A 135 2.99 9.89 -0.35
N GLY A 136 3.75 9.07 -1.06
CA GLY A 136 5.17 8.82 -0.78
C GLY A 136 5.43 7.88 0.40
N VAL A 137 4.42 7.14 0.85
CA VAL A 137 4.60 6.08 1.85
C VAL A 137 5.52 5.02 1.27
N ASN A 138 6.56 4.67 2.02
CA ASN A 138 7.50 3.62 1.63
C ASN A 138 7.74 2.57 2.72
N MET A 139 7.09 2.70 3.87
CA MET A 139 7.24 1.77 4.99
C MET A 139 5.88 1.50 5.65
N PRO A 140 4.93 0.84 4.95
CA PRO A 140 3.62 0.51 5.53
C PRO A 140 3.73 -0.63 6.56
N LEU A 141 2.92 -0.59 7.61
CA LEU A 141 2.71 -1.77 8.46
C LEU A 141 1.86 -2.80 7.72
N ALA A 142 2.29 -4.06 7.63
CA ALA A 142 1.60 -5.12 6.91
C ALA A 142 1.42 -6.36 7.81
N ILE A 143 0.29 -6.42 8.51
CA ILE A 143 0.02 -7.42 9.57
C ILE A 143 -1.20 -8.32 9.31
N THR A 144 -1.78 -8.25 8.11
CA THR A 144 -2.91 -9.08 7.67
C THR A 144 -2.53 -10.58 7.72
N GLY A 145 -3.41 -11.41 8.26
CA GLY A 145 -3.26 -12.87 8.25
C GLY A 145 -2.17 -13.44 9.17
N GLN A 146 -1.60 -12.67 10.09
CA GLN A 146 -0.58 -13.18 11.01
C GLN A 146 -1.07 -14.32 11.91
N GLU A 147 -2.39 -14.39 12.16
CA GLU A 147 -3.02 -15.48 12.90
C GLU A 147 -2.77 -16.84 12.22
N ALA A 148 -2.65 -16.88 10.90
CA ALA A 148 -2.33 -18.12 10.17
C ALA A 148 -0.87 -18.55 10.36
N VAL A 149 0.03 -17.60 10.62
CA VAL A 149 1.41 -17.92 11.01
C VAL A 149 1.41 -18.50 12.41
N TRP A 150 0.75 -17.84 13.37
CA TRP A 150 0.64 -18.34 14.74
C TRP A 150 -0.03 -19.69 14.83
N TYR A 151 -1.10 -19.91 14.06
CA TYR A 151 -1.76 -21.20 13.96
C TYR A 151 -0.79 -22.32 13.60
N LYS A 152 0.10 -22.09 12.63
CA LYS A 152 1.13 -23.07 12.23
C LYS A 152 2.18 -23.29 13.33
N VAL A 153 2.58 -22.23 14.03
CA VAL A 153 3.56 -22.36 15.11
C VAL A 153 2.95 -23.16 16.26
N TRP A 154 1.73 -22.83 16.70
CA TRP A 154 1.09 -23.48 17.86
C TRP A 154 0.70 -24.93 17.56
N SER A 155 0.25 -25.20 16.32
CA SER A 155 0.02 -26.58 15.86
C SER A 155 1.29 -27.43 15.96
N LYS A 156 2.47 -26.86 15.63
CA LYS A 156 3.75 -27.55 15.76
C LYS A 156 4.18 -27.76 17.22
N LEU A 157 3.69 -26.93 18.13
CA LEU A 157 3.93 -27.05 19.57
C LEU A 157 2.93 -27.97 20.28
N GLY A 158 1.93 -28.49 19.57
CA GLY A 158 1.02 -29.53 20.07
C GLY A 158 -0.37 -29.05 20.46
N LEU A 159 -0.70 -27.76 20.27
CA LEU A 159 -2.06 -27.28 20.52
C LEU A 159 -3.02 -27.78 19.42
N THR A 160 -4.24 -28.09 19.83
CA THR A 160 -5.35 -28.49 18.97
C THR A 160 -5.90 -27.31 18.17
N ASP A 161 -6.66 -27.60 17.10
CA ASP A 161 -7.33 -26.57 16.30
C ASP A 161 -8.24 -25.67 17.15
N GLU A 162 -8.95 -26.25 18.11
CA GLU A 162 -9.90 -25.55 18.96
C GLU A 162 -9.19 -24.61 19.95
N GLU A 163 -8.13 -25.07 20.62
CA GLU A 163 -7.33 -24.24 21.52
C GLU A 163 -6.74 -23.03 20.79
N ILE A 164 -6.16 -23.24 19.62
CA ILE A 164 -5.54 -22.17 18.83
C ILE A 164 -6.59 -21.15 18.36
N ARG A 165 -7.72 -21.60 17.81
CA ARG A 165 -8.71 -20.67 17.25
C ARG A 165 -9.50 -19.95 18.33
N SER A 166 -9.64 -20.54 19.51
CA SER A 166 -10.30 -19.93 20.67
C SER A 166 -9.42 -18.91 21.39
N TYR A 167 -8.09 -19.00 21.23
CA TYR A 167 -7.16 -17.98 21.69
C TYR A 167 -7.30 -16.64 20.93
N PHE A 168 -7.55 -16.69 19.63
CA PHE A 168 -7.74 -15.49 18.81
C PHE A 168 -9.08 -14.80 19.10
N THR A 169 -9.06 -13.47 19.12
CA THR A 169 -10.28 -12.66 19.15
C THR A 169 -11.00 -12.65 17.80
N GLY A 170 -12.23 -12.13 17.77
CA GLY A 170 -12.95 -11.87 16.53
C GLY A 170 -12.24 -10.84 15.64
N PRO A 171 -12.49 -10.82 14.31
CA PRO A 171 -11.76 -10.01 13.32
C PRO A 171 -11.53 -8.53 13.68
N THR A 172 -12.56 -7.86 14.17
CA THR A 172 -12.50 -6.43 14.51
C THR A 172 -11.58 -6.16 15.70
N TYR A 173 -11.35 -7.16 16.56
CA TYR A 173 -10.58 -7.06 17.80
C TYR A 173 -9.14 -7.57 17.68
N LEU A 174 -8.75 -8.10 16.52
CA LEU A 174 -7.42 -8.64 16.28
C LEU A 174 -6.28 -7.65 16.60
N PRO A 175 -6.37 -6.33 16.36
CA PRO A 175 -5.30 -5.41 16.73
C PRO A 175 -4.90 -5.47 18.20
N TRP A 176 -5.88 -5.47 19.11
CA TRP A 176 -5.63 -5.52 20.55
C TRP A 176 -5.12 -6.87 21.00
N HIS A 177 -5.57 -7.95 20.34
CA HIS A 177 -5.01 -9.28 20.55
C HIS A 177 -3.53 -9.34 20.16
N ARG A 178 -3.17 -8.82 18.98
CA ARG A 178 -1.78 -8.76 18.49
C ARG A 178 -0.87 -7.90 19.38
N MET A 179 -1.45 -6.94 20.10
CA MET A 179 -0.76 -6.09 21.07
C MET A 179 -0.79 -6.67 22.51
N ALA A 180 -1.21 -7.93 22.67
CA ALA A 180 -1.28 -8.64 23.94
C ALA A 180 -2.16 -7.95 25.00
N ASN A 181 -3.29 -7.37 24.58
CA ASN A 181 -4.21 -6.70 25.49
C ASN A 181 -5.43 -7.56 25.86
N ILE A 182 -5.92 -8.38 24.93
CA ILE A 182 -7.11 -9.22 25.10
C ILE A 182 -6.99 -10.51 24.28
N ASP A 183 -7.50 -11.61 24.80
CA ASP A 183 -7.58 -12.91 24.11
C ASP A 183 -9.03 -13.40 24.04
N GLY A 184 -9.35 -14.22 23.04
CA GLY A 184 -10.62 -14.95 22.89
C GLY A 184 -11.91 -14.12 22.69
N TRP A 185 -11.90 -12.81 22.94
CA TRP A 185 -13.10 -11.95 22.85
C TRP A 185 -13.75 -12.00 21.46
N ASN A 186 -15.04 -12.40 21.41
CA ASN A 186 -15.81 -12.58 20.17
C ASN A 186 -15.16 -13.51 19.14
N GLY A 187 -14.33 -14.47 19.60
CA GLY A 187 -13.86 -15.61 18.82
C GLY A 187 -14.86 -16.78 18.84
N PRO A 188 -14.46 -17.99 18.42
CA PRO A 188 -13.16 -18.33 17.81
C PRO A 188 -13.07 -17.86 16.36
N LEU A 189 -11.86 -17.61 15.89
CA LEU A 189 -11.63 -17.20 14.51
C LEU A 189 -11.89 -18.40 13.56
N PRO A 190 -12.73 -18.29 12.51
CA PRO A 190 -13.03 -19.41 11.63
C PRO A 190 -11.82 -19.76 10.74
N LYS A 191 -11.61 -21.04 10.41
CA LYS A 191 -10.47 -21.46 9.57
C LYS A 191 -10.45 -20.78 8.19
N HIS A 192 -11.63 -20.58 7.60
CA HIS A 192 -11.79 -19.83 6.35
C HIS A 192 -11.22 -18.41 6.42
N TRP A 193 -11.28 -17.75 7.59
CA TRP A 193 -10.65 -16.45 7.79
C TRP A 193 -9.12 -16.55 7.66
N LEU A 194 -8.49 -17.53 8.30
CA LEU A 194 -7.04 -17.73 8.22
C LEU A 194 -6.59 -17.89 6.76
N ASP A 195 -7.29 -18.73 5.99
CA ASP A 195 -6.95 -19.03 4.60
C ASP A 195 -7.12 -17.79 3.70
N THR A 196 -8.24 -17.08 3.84
CA THR A 196 -8.53 -15.89 3.02
C THR A 196 -7.59 -14.72 3.33
N GLN A 197 -7.22 -14.53 4.60
CA GLN A 197 -6.29 -13.47 5.00
C GLN A 197 -4.85 -13.74 4.54
N VAL A 198 -4.43 -15.00 4.45
CA VAL A 198 -3.12 -15.36 3.87
C VAL A 198 -3.06 -14.97 2.39
N GLU A 199 -4.10 -15.29 1.62
CA GLU A 199 -4.15 -14.94 0.21
C GLU A 199 -4.23 -13.42 0.00
N LEU A 200 -4.97 -12.71 0.85
CA LEU A 200 -5.01 -11.25 0.83
C LEU A 200 -3.63 -10.65 1.13
N GLN A 201 -2.94 -11.13 2.18
CA GLN A 201 -1.63 -10.60 2.56
C GLN A 201 -0.56 -10.83 1.49
N LYS A 202 -0.60 -11.96 0.76
CA LYS A 202 0.31 -12.19 -0.37
C LYS A 202 0.13 -11.12 -1.45
N LYS A 203 -1.11 -10.74 -1.77
CA LYS A 203 -1.41 -9.69 -2.76
C LYS A 203 -0.96 -8.31 -2.26
N ILE A 204 -1.22 -7.98 -0.99
CA ILE A 204 -0.77 -6.73 -0.35
C ILE A 204 0.75 -6.60 -0.48
N LEU A 205 1.49 -7.60 0.00
CA LEU A 205 2.96 -7.57 -0.01
C LEU A 205 3.54 -7.52 -1.42
N ALA A 206 2.92 -8.20 -2.38
CA ALA A 206 3.36 -8.14 -3.78
C ALA A 206 3.24 -6.70 -4.32
N ARG A 207 2.06 -6.08 -4.16
CA ARG A 207 1.78 -4.73 -4.67
C ARG A 207 2.61 -3.65 -3.97
N GLU A 208 2.78 -3.74 -2.65
CA GLU A 208 3.64 -2.81 -1.91
C GLU A 208 5.10 -2.87 -2.41
N ARG A 209 5.62 -4.09 -2.68
CA ARG A 209 6.98 -4.27 -3.21
C ARG A 209 7.14 -3.82 -4.65
N GLU A 210 6.14 -4.01 -5.51
CA GLU A 210 6.12 -3.44 -6.87
C GLU A 210 6.32 -1.92 -6.84
N LEU A 211 5.66 -1.26 -5.88
CA LEU A 211 5.77 0.19 -5.64
C LEU A 211 6.98 0.59 -4.78
N LYS A 212 7.95 -0.32 -4.63
CA LYS A 212 9.21 -0.12 -3.88
C LYS A 212 9.02 0.28 -2.42
N MET A 213 7.90 -0.10 -1.81
CA MET A 213 7.72 -0.01 -0.37
C MET A 213 8.45 -1.17 0.33
N ARG A 214 8.78 -0.96 1.60
CA ARG A 214 9.34 -1.95 2.52
C ARG A 214 8.35 -2.21 3.66
N PRO A 215 7.48 -3.22 3.51
CA PRO A 215 6.45 -3.49 4.52
C PRO A 215 7.04 -3.96 5.84
N VAL A 216 6.46 -3.51 6.95
CA VAL A 216 6.83 -3.92 8.32
C VAL A 216 5.98 -5.13 8.71
N LEU A 217 6.63 -6.26 8.98
CA LEU A 217 5.98 -7.51 9.37
C LEU A 217 6.00 -7.69 10.91
N PRO A 218 5.05 -8.44 11.48
CA PRO A 218 5.03 -8.71 12.91
C PRO A 218 6.13 -9.70 13.32
N ALA A 219 6.46 -9.71 14.61
CA ALA A 219 7.40 -10.62 15.24
C ALA A 219 6.88 -11.07 16.60
N PHE A 220 7.48 -12.11 17.17
CA PHE A 220 7.13 -12.59 18.51
C PHE A 220 7.52 -11.57 19.59
N ALA A 221 6.60 -11.28 20.51
CA ALA A 221 6.81 -10.35 21.61
C ALA A 221 6.64 -10.98 23.01
N GLY A 222 6.53 -12.30 23.11
CA GLY A 222 6.45 -13.02 24.40
C GLY A 222 5.04 -13.44 24.84
N HIS A 223 3.97 -12.97 24.18
CA HIS A 223 2.59 -13.35 24.51
C HIS A 223 2.24 -14.74 23.95
N VAL A 224 1.64 -15.60 24.78
CA VAL A 224 1.35 -17.01 24.45
C VAL A 224 -0.06 -17.40 24.94
N PRO A 225 -0.71 -18.42 24.35
CA PRO A 225 -1.95 -18.97 24.88
C PRO A 225 -1.80 -19.49 26.31
N GLU A 226 -2.85 -19.38 27.11
CA GLU A 226 -2.89 -19.99 28.45
C GLU A 226 -2.90 -21.54 28.34
N PRO A 227 -2.33 -22.25 29.33
CA PRO A 227 -2.33 -23.72 29.39
C PRO A 227 -3.70 -24.36 29.54
#